data_AF-A0A497EXK8-F1
#
_entry.id   AF-A0A497EXK8-F1
#
_cell.length_a   1.000
_cell.length_b   1.000
_cell.length_c   1.000
_cell.angle_alpha   90.00
_cell.angle_beta   90.00
_cell.angle_gamma   90.00
#
_symmetry.space_group_name_H-M   'P 1'
#
loop_
_entity.id
_entity.type
_entity.pdbx_description
1 polymer ?
#
loop_
_entity_poly.entity_id
_entity_poly.type
_entity_poly.pdbx_seq_one_letter_code
_entity_poly.pdbx_strand_id
1 'polypeptide(L)'
;MRYLDLVKLIKSDKQHGATWLSIKAVEAFIALAEELWGAEKLKREAKLLLERLSSCRPSVVAIANAAKASYKVLEEQLSLKADKQKVLDELLKLRNDIEQAKLKVAENAVNELSRYKRFLTHSLSSTVLEFFKKLGSNDRLVVVTESRPLLEGV
;
A
#
# COMPACT_ATOMS: atom_id res chain seq x y z
N MET A 1 -13.40 -11.57 0.21
CA MET A 1 -13.64 -10.67 1.36
C MET A 1 -14.42 -9.48 0.85
N ARG A 2 -15.44 -8.96 1.56
CA ARG A 2 -16.16 -7.81 1.01
C ARG A 2 -15.33 -6.54 1.09
N TYR A 3 -15.53 -5.60 0.19
CA TYR A 3 -14.75 -4.35 0.16
C TYR A 3 -14.82 -3.56 1.49
N LEU A 4 -15.95 -3.61 2.22
CA LEU A 4 -16.09 -2.97 3.53
C LEU A 4 -15.36 -3.67 4.66
N ASP A 5 -15.14 -4.97 4.54
CA ASP A 5 -14.38 -5.72 5.54
C ASP A 5 -12.89 -5.33 5.46
N LEU A 6 -12.38 -4.98 4.27
CA LEU A 6 -11.04 -4.42 4.08
C LEU A 6 -10.88 -3.03 4.71
N VAL A 7 -11.91 -2.17 4.65
CA VAL A 7 -11.86 -0.86 5.33
C VAL A 7 -11.73 -1.04 6.85
N LYS A 8 -12.47 -2.00 7.43
CA LYS A 8 -12.37 -2.33 8.85
C LYS A 8 -10.99 -2.84 9.20
N LEU A 9 -10.45 -3.76 8.39
CA LEU A 9 -9.10 -4.30 8.55
C LEU A 9 -8.06 -3.19 8.60
N ILE A 10 -8.05 -2.29 7.60
CA ILE A 10 -7.12 -1.15 7.52
C ILE A 10 -7.24 -0.24 8.75
N LYS A 11 -8.47 0.03 9.21
CA LYS A 11 -8.73 0.91 10.36
C LYS A 11 -8.21 0.31 11.67
N SER A 12 -8.35 -1.00 11.87
CA SER A 12 -7.92 -1.68 13.09
C SER A 12 -6.45 -2.09 13.09
N ASP A 13 -5.81 -2.16 11.93
CA ASP A 13 -4.44 -2.63 11.81
C ASP A 13 -3.44 -1.70 12.51
N LYS A 14 -2.60 -2.30 13.34
CA LYS A 14 -1.50 -1.65 14.09
C LYS A 14 -0.16 -2.34 13.89
N GLN A 15 -0.11 -3.33 13.00
CA GLN A 15 1.06 -4.21 12.84
C GLN A 15 1.76 -3.97 11.50
N HIS A 16 1.03 -3.50 10.49
CA HIS A 16 1.55 -3.38 9.14
C HIS A 16 1.83 -1.92 8.77
N GLY A 17 2.88 -1.76 7.96
CA GLY A 17 3.34 -0.47 7.48
C GLY A 17 2.53 0.09 6.30
N ALA A 18 2.88 1.31 5.91
CA ALA A 18 2.19 2.09 4.87
C ALA A 18 1.99 1.34 3.55
N THR A 19 3.01 0.63 3.03
CA THR A 19 2.91 -0.11 1.76
C THR A 19 1.82 -1.17 1.80
N TRP A 20 1.76 -1.95 2.87
CA TRP A 20 0.74 -2.99 3.01
C TRP A 20 -0.66 -2.39 3.08
N LEU A 21 -0.83 -1.29 3.83
CA LEU A 21 -2.11 -0.60 3.96
C LEU A 21 -2.56 0.02 2.62
N SER A 22 -1.61 0.54 1.83
CA SER A 22 -1.87 1.01 0.46
C SER A 22 -2.32 -0.13 -0.46
N ILE A 23 -1.66 -1.29 -0.40
CA ILE A 23 -2.08 -2.48 -1.16
C ILE A 23 -3.50 -2.89 -0.77
N LYS A 24 -3.84 -2.91 0.53
CA LYS A 24 -5.21 -3.21 1.00
C LYS A 24 -6.24 -2.18 0.56
N ALA A 25 -5.86 -0.91 0.44
CA ALA A 25 -6.74 0.11 -0.13
C ALA A 25 -7.06 -0.19 -1.60
N VAL A 26 -6.08 -0.59 -2.41
CA VAL A 26 -6.32 -1.00 -3.81
C VAL A 26 -7.16 -2.27 -3.88
N GLU A 27 -6.87 -3.27 -3.03
CA GLU A 27 -7.67 -4.50 -2.94
C GLU A 27 -9.14 -4.22 -2.57
N ALA A 28 -9.43 -3.16 -1.80
CA ALA A 28 -10.81 -2.78 -1.52
C ALA A 28 -11.54 -2.29 -2.77
N PHE A 29 -10.86 -1.58 -3.68
CA PHE A 29 -11.45 -1.20 -4.97
C PHE A 29 -11.59 -2.39 -5.92
N ILE A 30 -10.66 -3.34 -5.89
CA ILE A 30 -10.79 -4.62 -6.62
C ILE A 30 -12.05 -5.35 -6.15
N ALA A 31 -12.20 -5.58 -4.83
CA ALA A 31 -13.38 -6.23 -4.27
C ALA A 31 -14.69 -5.48 -4.59
N LEU A 32 -14.67 -4.14 -4.56
CA LEU A 32 -15.82 -3.32 -4.94
C LEU A 32 -16.22 -3.55 -6.41
N ALA A 33 -15.25 -3.52 -7.32
CA ALA A 33 -15.48 -3.78 -8.73
C ALA A 33 -15.94 -5.22 -8.97
N GLU A 34 -15.40 -6.20 -8.23
CA GLU A 34 -15.84 -7.59 -8.30
C GLU A 34 -17.30 -7.76 -7.89
N GLU A 35 -17.72 -7.10 -6.80
CA GLU A 35 -19.04 -7.20 -6.20
C GLU A 35 -20.12 -6.42 -6.97
N LEU A 36 -19.80 -5.23 -7.47
CA LEU A 36 -20.79 -4.26 -7.95
C LEU A 36 -20.68 -3.93 -9.44
N TRP A 37 -19.88 -4.66 -10.21
CA TRP A 37 -19.76 -4.39 -11.65
C TRP A 37 -21.13 -4.40 -12.35
N GLY A 38 -21.39 -3.38 -13.17
CA GLY A 38 -22.66 -3.23 -13.89
C GLY A 38 -23.84 -2.74 -13.03
N ALA A 39 -23.70 -2.69 -11.70
CA ALA A 39 -24.73 -2.13 -10.83
C ALA A 39 -24.71 -0.59 -10.89
N GLU A 40 -25.89 0.03 -10.96
CA GLU A 40 -26.03 1.50 -10.99
C GLU A 40 -25.35 2.19 -9.80
N LYS A 41 -25.31 1.51 -8.65
CA LYS A 41 -24.71 2.03 -7.41
C LYS A 41 -23.17 2.04 -7.41
N LEU A 42 -22.48 1.37 -8.34
CA LEU A 42 -21.03 1.21 -8.33
C LEU A 42 -20.29 2.55 -8.18
N LYS A 43 -20.67 3.56 -8.97
CA LYS A 43 -20.03 4.89 -8.95
C LYS A 43 -20.17 5.58 -7.59
N ARG A 44 -21.35 5.49 -6.99
CA ARG A 44 -21.62 6.07 -5.66
C ARG A 44 -20.82 5.34 -4.59
N GLU A 45 -20.81 4.01 -4.60
CA GLU A 45 -20.07 3.21 -3.61
C GLU A 45 -18.55 3.39 -3.75
N ALA A 46 -18.03 3.60 -4.96
CA ALA A 46 -16.61 3.91 -5.19
C ALA A 46 -16.21 5.24 -4.56
N LYS A 47 -17.05 6.28 -4.68
CA LYS A 47 -16.82 7.57 -4.03
C LYS A 47 -16.87 7.45 -2.50
N LEU A 48 -17.85 6.73 -1.96
CA LEU A 48 -17.93 6.47 -0.52
C LEU A 48 -16.72 5.67 0.00
N LEU A 49 -16.23 4.70 -0.79
CA LEU A 49 -15.04 3.94 -0.45
C LEU A 49 -13.80 4.84 -0.39
N LEU A 50 -13.63 5.75 -1.37
CA LEU A 50 -12.57 6.75 -1.36
C LEU A 50 -12.60 7.59 -0.07
N GLU A 51 -13.76 8.12 0.31
CA GLU A 51 -13.92 8.95 1.51
C GLU A 51 -13.60 8.16 2.79
N ARG A 52 -14.08 6.92 2.89
CA ARG A 52 -13.83 6.03 4.03
C ARG A 52 -12.35 5.67 4.18
N LEU A 53 -11.68 5.31 3.09
CA LEU A 53 -10.26 4.98 3.12
C LEU A 53 -9.40 6.22 3.42
N SER A 54 -9.75 7.37 2.85
CA SER A 54 -9.00 8.62 3.07
C SER A 54 -9.05 9.12 4.52
N SER A 55 -10.12 8.78 5.24
CA SER A 55 -10.34 9.24 6.63
C SER A 55 -10.03 8.18 7.69
N CYS A 56 -9.81 6.92 7.32
CA CYS A 56 -9.69 5.84 8.32
C CYS A 56 -8.43 5.93 9.18
N ARG A 57 -7.30 6.39 8.62
CA ARG A 57 -6.02 6.59 9.32
C ARG A 57 -5.30 7.84 8.78
N PRO A 58 -5.69 9.05 9.20
CA PRO A 58 -5.17 10.30 8.63
C PRO A 58 -3.65 10.48 8.71
N SER A 59 -2.98 9.84 9.68
CA SER A 59 -1.52 9.87 9.81
C SER A 59 -0.78 9.04 8.75
N VAL A 60 -1.47 8.19 7.98
CA VAL A 60 -0.89 7.34 6.94
C VAL A 60 -1.37 7.81 5.56
N VAL A 61 -0.76 8.89 5.06
CA VAL A 61 -1.12 9.54 3.78
C VAL A 61 -1.13 8.56 2.59
N ALA A 62 -0.30 7.52 2.64
CA ALA A 62 -0.21 6.49 1.61
C ALA A 62 -1.53 5.75 1.35
N ILE A 63 -2.41 5.62 2.35
CA ILE A 63 -3.74 5.03 2.19
C ILE A 63 -4.61 5.92 1.31
N ALA A 64 -4.68 7.22 1.64
CA ALA A 64 -5.46 8.19 0.88
C ALA A 64 -4.96 8.31 -0.56
N ASN A 65 -3.64 8.28 -0.78
CA ASN A 65 -3.06 8.31 -2.12
C ASN A 65 -3.43 7.07 -2.95
N ALA A 66 -3.32 5.88 -2.37
CA ALA A 66 -3.71 4.63 -3.03
C ALA A 66 -5.22 4.60 -3.35
N ALA A 67 -6.05 5.08 -2.43
CA ALA A 67 -7.49 5.18 -2.64
C ALA A 67 -7.84 6.16 -3.77
N LYS A 68 -7.21 7.34 -3.82
CA LYS A 68 -7.38 8.32 -4.91
C LYS A 68 -6.97 7.75 -6.25
N ALA A 69 -5.82 7.08 -6.31
CA ALA A 69 -5.34 6.45 -7.54
C ALA A 69 -6.30 5.34 -8.02
N SER A 70 -6.78 4.50 -7.10
CA SER A 70 -7.74 3.42 -7.43
C SER A 70 -9.09 3.96 -7.90
N TYR A 71 -9.61 5.01 -7.23
CA TYR A 71 -10.83 5.69 -7.65
C TYR A 71 -10.67 6.29 -9.05
N LYS A 72 -9.54 6.93 -9.34
CA LYS A 72 -9.24 7.50 -10.65
C LYS A 72 -9.22 6.42 -11.73
N VAL A 73 -8.55 5.29 -11.50
CA VAL A 73 -8.57 4.13 -12.42
C VAL A 73 -10.02 3.71 -12.70
N LEU A 74 -10.83 3.50 -11.66
CA LEU A 74 -12.21 3.07 -11.83
C LEU A 74 -13.06 4.11 -12.59
N GLU A 75 -12.93 5.39 -12.27
CA GLU A 75 -13.66 6.48 -12.93
C GLU A 75 -13.30 6.64 -14.42
N GLU A 76 -12.00 6.56 -14.74
CA GLU A 76 -11.51 6.61 -16.12
C GLU A 76 -12.03 5.41 -16.92
N GLN A 77 -11.91 4.20 -16.40
CA GLN A 77 -12.34 3.00 -17.12
C GLN A 77 -13.87 2.94 -17.29
N LEU A 78 -14.66 3.39 -16.30
CA LEU A 78 -16.11 3.54 -16.46
C LEU A 78 -16.46 4.55 -17.56
N SER A 79 -15.72 5.66 -17.64
CA SER A 79 -15.92 6.68 -18.68
C SER A 79 -15.59 6.16 -20.07
N LEU A 80 -14.59 5.28 -20.18
CA LEU A 80 -14.23 4.57 -21.41
C LEU A 80 -15.18 3.41 -21.75
N LYS A 81 -16.20 3.13 -20.93
CA LYS A 81 -17.07 1.95 -21.06
C LYS A 81 -16.27 0.64 -21.17
N ALA A 82 -15.13 0.58 -20.48
CA ALA A 82 -14.33 -0.62 -20.41
C ALA A 82 -15.13 -1.75 -19.75
N ASP A 83 -14.77 -3.00 -20.05
CA ASP A 83 -15.35 -4.15 -19.35
C ASP A 83 -14.76 -4.31 -17.94
N LYS A 84 -15.35 -5.23 -17.18
CA LYS A 84 -14.92 -5.55 -15.81
C LYS A 84 -13.45 -5.95 -15.76
N GLN A 85 -13.03 -6.80 -16.69
CA GLN A 85 -11.71 -7.40 -16.66
C GLN A 85 -10.63 -6.32 -16.82
N LYS A 86 -10.85 -5.38 -17.74
CA LYS A 86 -9.93 -4.27 -17.97
C LYS A 86 -9.75 -3.40 -16.73
N VAL A 87 -10.81 -3.16 -15.95
CA VAL A 87 -10.71 -2.41 -14.69
C VAL A 87 -9.93 -3.17 -13.64
N LEU A 88 -10.20 -4.47 -13.51
CA LEU A 88 -9.47 -5.33 -12.58
C LEU A 88 -7.98 -5.38 -12.94
N ASP A 89 -7.64 -5.50 -14.22
CA ASP A 89 -6.26 -5.54 -14.67
C ASP A 89 -5.50 -4.24 -14.34
N GLU A 90 -6.12 -3.07 -14.55
CA GLU A 90 -5.48 -1.79 -14.20
C GLU A 90 -5.34 -1.59 -12.68
N LEU A 91 -6.31 -2.05 -11.88
CA LEU A 91 -6.19 -2.04 -10.41
C LEU A 91 -5.12 -3.01 -9.91
N LEU A 92 -5.03 -4.21 -10.50
CA LEU A 92 -3.99 -5.19 -10.20
C LEU A 92 -2.60 -4.68 -10.59
N LYS A 93 -2.51 -3.99 -11.72
CA LYS A 93 -1.29 -3.30 -12.14
C LYS A 93 -0.89 -2.23 -11.13
N LEU A 94 -1.81 -1.36 -10.72
CA LEU A 94 -1.55 -0.35 -9.67
C LEU A 94 -1.06 -0.99 -8.37
N ARG A 95 -1.69 -2.09 -7.93
CA ARG A 95 -1.26 -2.86 -6.75
C ARG A 95 0.18 -3.34 -6.90
N ASN A 96 0.52 -3.91 -8.06
CA ASN A 96 1.86 -4.40 -8.34
C ASN A 96 2.88 -3.26 -8.44
N ASP A 97 2.50 -2.11 -9.02
CA ASP A 97 3.37 -0.93 -9.14
C ASP A 97 3.78 -0.39 -7.75
N ILE A 98 2.85 -0.38 -6.78
CA ILE A 98 3.14 -0.03 -5.38
C ILE A 98 4.19 -0.97 -4.77
N GLU A 99 4.04 -2.28 -5.00
CA GLU A 99 4.96 -3.29 -4.49
C GLU A 99 6.34 -3.20 -5.18
N GLN A 100 6.37 -2.98 -6.50
CA GLN A 100 7.61 -2.81 -7.25
C GLN A 100 8.33 -1.51 -6.90
N ALA A 101 7.60 -0.43 -6.60
CA ALA A 101 8.20 0.83 -6.15
C ALA A 101 9.03 0.63 -4.86
N LYS A 102 8.52 -0.16 -3.91
CA LYS A 102 9.29 -0.54 -2.70
C LYS A 102 10.61 -1.22 -3.06
N LEU A 103 10.58 -2.19 -3.96
CA LEU A 103 11.77 -2.95 -4.37
C LEU A 103 12.81 -2.07 -5.07
N LYS A 104 12.36 -1.17 -5.96
CA LYS A 104 13.22 -0.20 -6.65
C LYS A 104 13.87 0.80 -5.70
N VAL A 105 13.12 1.29 -4.70
CA VAL A 105 13.68 2.17 -3.66
C VAL A 105 14.77 1.44 -2.87
N ALA A 106 14.54 0.18 -2.49
CA ALA A 106 15.52 -0.62 -1.79
C ALA A 106 16.79 -0.86 -2.63
N GLU A 107 16.64 -1.16 -3.92
CA GLU A 107 17.77 -1.33 -4.85
C GLU A 107 18.58 -0.05 -5.02
N ASN A 108 17.93 1.08 -5.26
CA ASN A 108 18.60 2.38 -5.34
C ASN A 108 19.34 2.71 -4.03
N ALA A 109 18.72 2.43 -2.89
CA ALA A 109 19.37 2.62 -1.59
C ALA A 109 20.62 1.74 -1.42
N VAL A 110 20.64 0.50 -1.92
CA VAL A 110 21.85 -0.33 -1.92
C VAL A 110 22.96 0.31 -2.74
N ASN A 111 22.66 0.78 -3.94
CA ASN A 111 23.65 1.40 -4.82
C ASN A 111 24.30 2.62 -4.16
N GLU A 112 23.50 3.48 -3.53
CA GLU A 112 23.97 4.71 -2.90
C GLU A 112 24.65 4.50 -1.53
N LEU A 113 24.16 3.54 -0.75
CA LEU A 113 24.52 3.41 0.67
C LEU A 113 25.45 2.24 0.97
N SER A 114 25.81 1.41 -0.03
CA SER A 114 26.63 0.21 0.15
C SER A 114 27.98 0.43 0.83
N ARG A 115 28.57 1.63 0.65
CA ARG A 115 29.85 2.06 1.24
C ARG A 115 29.79 2.24 2.76
N TYR A 116 28.60 2.48 3.33
CA TYR A 116 28.45 2.71 4.76
C TYR A 116 28.37 1.38 5.52
N LYS A 117 28.92 1.38 6.73
CA LYS A 117 29.01 0.19 7.60
C LYS A 117 28.13 0.27 8.85
N ARG A 118 27.60 1.46 9.16
CA ARG A 118 26.81 1.70 10.36
C ARG A 118 25.50 2.34 9.95
N PHE A 119 24.40 1.74 10.39
CA PHE A 119 23.05 2.21 10.10
C PHE A 119 22.27 2.32 11.41
N LEU A 120 21.33 3.26 11.42
CA LEU A 120 20.31 3.35 12.47
C LEU A 120 18.94 3.30 11.78
N THR A 121 18.04 2.51 12.33
CA THR A 121 16.64 2.46 11.88
C THR A 121 15.70 2.57 13.06
N HIS A 122 14.49 3.04 12.77
CA HIS A 122 13.42 3.26 13.72
C HIS A 122 12.14 2.65 13.17
N SER A 123 11.40 1.94 14.02
CA SER A 123 10.19 1.18 13.66
C SER A 123 10.48 0.08 12.62
N LEU A 124 9.43 -0.56 12.12
CA LEU A 124 9.49 -1.65 11.15
C LEU A 124 9.05 -1.18 9.77
N SER A 125 9.99 -0.69 8.97
CA SER A 125 9.74 -0.36 7.57
C SER A 125 10.06 -1.53 6.66
N SER A 126 9.05 -2.05 5.95
CA SER A 126 9.26 -3.12 4.96
C SER A 126 10.22 -2.71 3.85
N THR A 127 10.23 -1.44 3.44
CA THR A 127 11.21 -0.92 2.46
C THR A 127 12.63 -0.97 3.00
N VAL A 128 12.84 -0.60 4.27
CA VAL A 128 14.16 -0.65 4.91
C VAL A 128 14.62 -2.09 5.13
N LEU A 129 13.70 -3.01 5.47
CA LEU A 129 14.00 -4.44 5.51
C LEU A 129 14.46 -4.96 4.15
N GLU A 130 13.76 -4.61 3.06
CA GLU A 130 14.18 -5.00 1.70
C GLU A 130 15.55 -4.43 1.34
N PHE A 131 15.86 -3.20 1.76
CA PHE A 131 17.20 -2.64 1.64
C PHE A 131 18.24 -3.51 2.34
N PHE A 132 18.06 -3.85 3.62
CA PHE A 132 19.03 -4.67 4.35
C PHE A 132 19.16 -6.09 3.80
N LYS A 133 18.07 -6.71 3.35
CA LYS A 133 18.10 -8.03 2.67
C LYS A 133 18.98 -7.99 1.42
N LYS A 134 18.83 -6.96 0.59
CA LYS A 134 19.63 -6.77 -0.64
C LYS A 134 21.08 -6.36 -0.34
N LEU A 135 21.26 -5.55 0.70
CA LEU A 135 22.57 -5.04 1.10
C LEU A 135 23.50 -6.18 1.56
N GLY A 136 22.98 -7.17 2.29
CA GLY A 136 23.74 -8.31 2.83
C GLY A 136 24.46 -8.01 4.16
N SER A 137 25.05 -9.04 4.79
CA SER A 137 25.48 -9.02 6.19
C SER A 137 26.97 -8.69 6.45
N ASN A 138 27.80 -8.48 5.42
CA ASN A 138 29.27 -8.39 5.61
C ASN A 138 29.73 -7.11 6.34
N ASP A 139 30.14 -7.27 7.60
CA ASP A 139 30.74 -6.26 8.49
C ASP A 139 29.88 -5.00 8.71
N ARG A 140 28.57 -5.17 8.88
CA ARG A 140 27.64 -4.05 9.09
C ARG A 140 27.03 -4.08 10.48
N LEU A 141 27.02 -2.92 11.13
CA LEU A 141 26.32 -2.67 12.38
C LEU A 141 25.00 -1.96 12.08
N VAL A 142 23.88 -2.52 12.54
CA VAL A 142 22.56 -1.90 12.44
C VAL A 142 22.03 -1.70 13.86
N VAL A 143 21.81 -0.44 14.24
CA VAL A 143 21.14 -0.07 15.49
C VAL A 143 19.64 0.01 15.21
N VAL A 144 18.86 -0.81 15.89
CA VAL A 144 17.39 -0.83 15.79
C VAL A 144 16.83 -0.33 17.11
N THR A 145 16.01 0.73 17.06
CA THR A 145 15.32 1.21 18.26
C THR A 145 14.07 0.38 18.53
N GLU A 146 13.70 0.14 19.80
CA GLU A 146 12.52 -0.64 20.16
C GLU A 146 11.19 -0.07 19.62
N SER A 147 11.07 1.25 19.42
CA SER A 147 9.85 1.91 18.93
C SER A 147 8.61 1.71 19.81
N ARG A 148 8.68 2.21 21.05
CA ARG A 148 7.50 2.30 21.95
C ARG A 148 6.40 3.19 21.36
N PRO A 149 5.11 2.90 21.64
CA PRO A 149 4.63 1.89 22.59
C PRO A 149 4.42 0.49 22.02
N LEU A 150 4.42 0.33 20.69
CA LEU A 150 4.06 -0.93 20.03
C LEU A 150 5.22 -1.92 19.89
N LEU A 151 6.44 -1.47 20.18
CA LEU A 151 7.66 -2.28 20.14
C LEU A 151 7.96 -2.87 18.76
N GLU A 152 7.69 -2.08 17.70
CA GLU A 152 7.82 -2.55 16.31
C GLU A 152 9.25 -2.95 15.92
N GLY A 153 10.26 -2.46 16.64
CA GLY A 153 11.67 -2.76 16.36
C GLY A 153 12.22 -4.01 17.04
N VAL A 154 11.40 -4.74 17.81
CA VAL A 154 11.75 -5.99 18.52
C VAL A 154 11.36 -7.20 17.68
#